data_AF-A0A5J4E9E3-F1
#
_entry.id   AF-A0A5J4E9E3-F1
#
_cell.length_a   1.000
_cell.length_b   1.000
_cell.length_c   1.000
_cell.angle_alpha   90.00
_cell.angle_beta   90.00
_cell.angle_gamma   90.00
#
_symmetry.space_group_name_H-M   'P 1'
#
loop_
_entity.id
_entity.type
_entity.pdbx_description
1 polymer ?
#
loop_
_entity_poly.entity_id
_entity_poly.type
_entity_poly.pdbx_seq_one_letter_code
_entity_poly.pdbx_strand_id
1 'polypeptide(L)'
;MDFSLVPQNDQKQALRLRRSGMALISYVLWVSLGLAGYYSGILTLDQDLLLYLLGGIAVTNLLIFIVLRSGLNKRFKDPSLTLFQCLVAMCWILGLMYLSPPARDVMLMVYVMTMLFGMFRLSRGELLLLAAFALGGYGALLFFDNVLHASQDVLTREALRYSVLIVMILWSAYFGNYVGSLKQKLRQQNHSLKRAVETATHQAERDELTRTYNRRFIMGSLDEEKIRADEENRIFSICIFDLDHFKRVNDEHGHQA
;
A
#
# COMPACT_ATOMS: atom_id res chain seq x y z
N MET A 1 20.54 -18.85 12.02
CA MET A 1 19.24 -18.16 11.91
C MET A 1 19.54 -16.72 11.54
N ASP A 2 19.22 -16.29 10.32
CA ASP A 2 19.50 -14.91 9.89
C ASP A 2 18.60 -13.93 10.65
N PHE A 3 19.21 -13.15 11.54
CA PHE A 3 18.58 -12.06 12.28
C PHE A 3 18.46 -10.78 11.43
N SER A 4 18.11 -10.90 10.14
CA SER A 4 17.80 -9.73 9.34
C SER A 4 16.43 -9.17 9.74
N LEU A 5 16.37 -7.87 10.10
CA LEU A 5 15.13 -7.15 10.45
C LEU A 5 14.02 -7.31 9.39
N VAL A 6 14.42 -7.53 8.14
CA VAL A 6 13.54 -7.82 7.00
C VAL A 6 13.83 -9.25 6.52
N PRO A 7 12.86 -10.18 6.53
CA PRO A 7 13.07 -11.55 6.07
C PRO A 7 13.39 -11.55 4.57
N GLN A 8 14.57 -12.06 4.19
CA GLN A 8 15.04 -12.05 2.80
C GLN A 8 14.32 -13.10 1.93
N ASN A 9 13.84 -14.19 2.53
CA ASN A 9 13.21 -15.31 1.81
C ASN A 9 11.74 -15.07 1.38
N ASP A 10 11.10 -13.98 1.82
CA ASP A 10 9.71 -13.67 1.47
C ASP A 10 9.52 -12.18 1.18
N GLN A 11 9.62 -11.81 -0.11
CA GLN A 11 9.46 -10.43 -0.56
C GLN A 11 8.11 -9.81 -0.16
N LYS A 12 7.03 -10.61 -0.05
CA LYS A 12 5.72 -10.09 0.38
C LYS A 12 5.72 -9.78 1.87
N GLN A 13 6.36 -10.62 2.69
CA GLN A 13 6.51 -10.37 4.13
C GLN A 13 7.47 -9.20 4.41
N ALA A 14 8.57 -9.11 3.68
CA ALA A 14 9.49 -7.97 3.73
C ALA A 14 8.78 -6.65 3.43
N LEU A 15 7.93 -6.64 2.41
CA LEU A 15 7.13 -5.48 2.04
C LEU A 15 6.11 -5.13 3.14
N ARG A 16 5.51 -6.11 3.82
CA ARG A 16 4.60 -5.88 4.97
C ARG A 16 5.31 -5.25 6.16
N LEU A 17 6.51 -5.72 6.51
CA LEU A 17 7.33 -5.14 7.58
C LEU A 17 7.76 -3.71 7.26
N ARG A 18 8.27 -3.44 6.04
CA ARG A 18 8.57 -2.06 5.60
C ARG A 18 7.35 -1.14 5.70
N ARG A 19 6.18 -1.67 5.36
CA ARG A 19 4.92 -0.94 5.44
C ARG A 19 4.44 -0.67 6.86
N SER A 20 4.65 -1.61 7.79
CA SER A 20 4.42 -1.37 9.22
C SER A 20 5.39 -0.33 9.77
N GLY A 21 6.64 -0.32 9.29
CA GLY A 21 7.60 0.75 9.59
C GLY A 21 7.09 2.15 9.19
N MET A 22 6.44 2.29 8.03
CA MET A 22 5.79 3.56 7.65
C MET A 22 4.65 3.96 8.60
N ALA A 23 3.88 3.01 9.13
CA ALA A 23 2.85 3.31 10.12
C ALA A 23 3.45 3.80 11.45
N LEU A 24 4.61 3.26 11.83
CA LEU A 24 5.35 3.68 13.02
C LEU A 24 5.81 5.14 12.93
N ILE A 25 6.18 5.62 11.73
CA ILE A 25 6.45 7.05 11.48
C ILE A 25 5.20 7.90 11.79
N SER A 26 4.02 7.47 11.34
CA SER A 26 2.78 8.17 11.66
C SER A 26 2.52 8.22 13.16
N TYR A 27 2.74 7.12 13.89
CA TYR A 27 2.62 7.12 15.36
C TYR A 27 3.61 8.07 16.02
N VAL A 28 4.87 8.12 15.57
CA VAL A 28 5.87 9.06 16.10
C VAL A 28 5.43 10.51 15.87
N LEU A 29 4.92 10.84 14.68
CA LEU A 29 4.38 12.17 14.38
C LEU A 29 3.22 12.52 15.32
N TRP A 30 2.26 11.61 15.51
CA TRP A 30 1.11 11.85 16.38
C TRP A 30 1.49 11.96 17.86
N VAL A 31 2.41 11.12 18.33
CA VAL A 31 2.95 11.21 19.69
C VAL A 31 3.70 12.53 19.88
N SER A 32 4.49 12.96 18.90
CA SER A 32 5.21 14.24 18.99
C SER A 32 4.26 15.43 19.05
N LEU A 33 3.17 15.40 18.27
CA LEU A 33 2.12 16.42 18.33
C LEU A 33 1.37 16.40 19.66
N GLY A 34 1.09 15.21 20.20
CA GLY A 34 0.49 15.05 21.53
C GLY A 34 1.38 15.59 22.65
N LEU A 35 2.68 15.29 22.61
CA LEU A 35 3.65 15.84 23.56
C LEU A 35 3.75 17.37 23.44
N ALA A 36 3.78 17.91 22.23
CA ALA A 36 3.76 19.36 22.02
C ALA A 36 2.49 20.00 22.59
N GLY A 37 1.32 19.36 22.40
CA GLY A 37 0.06 19.80 22.99
C GLY A 37 0.03 19.70 24.51
N TYR A 38 0.73 18.72 25.10
CA TYR A 38 0.90 18.60 26.55
C TYR A 38 1.76 19.75 27.10
N TYR A 39 2.93 19.98 26.52
CA TYR A 39 3.83 21.06 26.94
C TYR A 39 3.27 22.46 26.70
N SER A 40 2.37 22.63 25.73
CA SER A 40 1.66 23.90 25.51
C SER A 40 0.45 24.11 26.43
N GLY A 41 0.09 23.11 27.25
CA GLY A 41 -1.05 23.17 28.15
C GLY A 41 -2.42 22.94 27.47
N ILE A 42 -2.44 22.56 26.19
CA ILE A 42 -3.67 22.22 25.46
C ILE A 42 -4.21 20.85 25.91
N LEU A 43 -3.31 19.89 26.14
CA LEU A 43 -3.64 18.58 26.70
C LEU A 43 -3.46 18.62 28.21
N THR A 44 -4.57 18.73 28.92
CA THR A 44 -4.64 18.70 30.39
C THR A 44 -4.64 17.26 30.87
N LEU A 45 -3.50 16.58 30.76
CA LEU A 45 -3.30 15.22 31.23
C LEU A 45 -2.43 15.21 32.49
N ASP A 46 -2.69 14.28 33.39
CA ASP A 46 -1.75 13.98 34.47
C ASP A 46 -0.50 13.27 33.90
N GLN A 47 0.64 13.43 34.56
CA GLN A 47 1.92 12.86 34.11
C GLN A 47 1.87 11.32 34.08
N ASP A 48 1.25 10.71 35.10
CA ASP A 48 1.09 9.26 35.17
C ASP A 48 0.18 8.73 34.05
N LEU A 49 -0.90 9.46 33.77
CA LEU A 49 -1.83 9.14 32.69
C LEU A 49 -1.16 9.28 31.32
N LEU A 50 -0.33 10.32 31.11
CA LEU A 50 0.44 10.50 29.89
C LEU A 50 1.40 9.33 29.67
N LEU A 51 2.15 8.91 30.71
CA LEU A 51 3.05 7.76 30.64
C LEU A 51 2.31 6.46 30.33
N TYR A 52 1.12 6.26 30.93
CA TYR A 52 0.28 5.11 30.65
C TYR A 52 -0.17 5.06 29.18
N LEU A 53 -0.62 6.19 28.63
CA LEU A 53 -1.05 6.29 27.23
C LEU A 53 0.11 6.03 26.25
N LEU A 54 1.27 6.64 26.49
CA LEU A 54 2.46 6.43 25.66
C LEU A 54 2.96 4.98 25.74
N GLY A 55 3.00 4.42 26.95
CA GLY A 55 3.36 3.02 27.18
C GLY A 55 2.39 2.07 26.48
N GLY A 56 1.08 2.34 26.57
CA GLY A 56 0.05 1.56 25.90
C GLY A 56 0.19 1.56 24.37
N ILE A 57 0.41 2.74 23.76
CA ILE A 57 0.67 2.87 22.32
C ILE A 57 1.94 2.12 21.91
N ALA A 58 3.01 2.21 22.71
CA ALA A 58 4.26 1.51 22.43
C ALA A 58 4.08 -0.03 22.50
N VAL A 59 3.39 -0.52 23.53
CA VAL A 59 3.12 -1.95 23.73
C VAL A 59 2.25 -2.49 22.60
N THR A 60 1.17 -1.82 22.20
CA THR A 60 0.33 -2.31 21.10
C THR A 60 1.10 -2.39 19.79
N ASN A 61 1.92 -1.38 19.46
CA ASN A 61 2.76 -1.39 18.27
C ASN A 61 3.83 -2.50 18.32
N LEU A 62 4.44 -2.73 19.49
CA LEU A 62 5.40 -3.81 19.69
C LEU A 62 4.76 -5.19 19.49
N LEU A 63 3.56 -5.41 20.03
CA LEU A 63 2.80 -6.65 19.84
C LEU A 63 2.48 -6.88 18.35
N ILE A 64 2.02 -5.86 17.64
CA ILE A 64 1.77 -5.93 16.19
C ILE A 64 3.06 -6.28 15.44
N PHE A 65 4.18 -5.65 15.78
CA PHE A 65 5.48 -5.94 15.19
C PHE A 65 5.91 -7.40 15.43
N ILE A 66 5.76 -7.92 16.64
CA ILE A 66 6.06 -9.32 16.99
C ILE A 66 5.19 -10.28 16.16
N VAL A 67 3.89 -10.00 16.02
CA VAL A 67 2.97 -10.83 15.22
C VAL A 67 3.34 -10.82 13.74
N LEU A 68 3.74 -9.66 13.19
CA LEU A 68 4.23 -9.55 11.82
C LEU A 68 5.58 -10.26 11.63
N ARG A 69 6.48 -10.17 12.62
CA ARG A 69 7.82 -10.76 12.53
C ARG A 69 7.78 -12.28 12.65
N SER A 70 6.95 -12.81 13.55
CA SER A 70 6.76 -14.25 13.76
C SER A 70 6.05 -14.95 12.60
N GLY A 71 5.45 -14.20 11.67
CA GLY A 71 4.72 -14.77 10.54
C GLY A 71 3.31 -15.26 10.90
N LEU A 72 2.89 -15.13 12.17
CA LEU A 72 1.55 -15.49 12.62
C LEU A 72 0.46 -14.70 11.89
N ASN A 73 0.80 -13.47 11.48
CA ASN A 73 -0.04 -12.61 10.65
C ASN A 73 -0.56 -13.31 9.37
N LYS A 74 0.19 -14.28 8.82
CA LYS A 74 -0.21 -15.03 7.60
C LYS A 74 -1.45 -15.90 7.79
N ARG A 75 -1.83 -16.23 9.03
CA ARG A 75 -3.04 -17.02 9.33
C ARG A 75 -4.32 -16.20 9.26
N PHE A 76 -4.22 -14.87 9.27
CA PHE A 76 -5.37 -13.97 9.23
C PHE A 76 -5.75 -13.60 7.80
N LYS A 77 -7.04 -13.27 7.60
CA LYS A 77 -7.60 -12.85 6.32
C LYS A 77 -6.96 -11.56 5.78
N ASP A 78 -6.58 -10.64 6.68
CA ASP A 78 -5.72 -9.50 6.38
C ASP A 78 -4.32 -9.74 6.99
N PRO A 79 -3.35 -10.24 6.19
CA PRO A 79 -2.00 -10.49 6.68
C PRO A 79 -1.24 -9.22 7.06
N SER A 80 -1.73 -8.04 6.69
CA SER A 80 -1.12 -6.78 7.10
C SER A 80 -1.66 -6.27 8.44
N LEU A 81 -2.73 -6.88 8.96
CA LEU A 81 -3.42 -6.46 10.19
C LEU A 81 -3.77 -4.96 10.15
N THR A 82 -4.05 -4.41 8.97
CA THR A 82 -4.29 -2.98 8.78
C THR A 82 -5.60 -2.59 9.45
N LEU A 83 -6.66 -3.39 9.29
CA LEU A 83 -7.96 -3.10 9.93
C LEU A 83 -7.82 -3.04 11.46
N PHE A 84 -7.16 -4.05 12.02
CA PHE A 84 -6.90 -4.13 13.45
C PHE A 84 -6.08 -2.93 13.95
N GLN A 85 -5.02 -2.56 13.24
CA GLN A 85 -4.20 -1.39 13.56
C GLN A 85 -5.02 -0.09 13.55
N CYS A 86 -5.87 0.12 12.56
CA CYS A 86 -6.73 1.30 12.48
C CYS A 86 -7.74 1.35 13.63
N LEU A 87 -8.36 0.22 13.99
CA LEU A 87 -9.29 0.15 15.12
C LEU A 87 -8.60 0.46 16.44
N VAL A 88 -7.42 -0.12 16.69
CA VAL A 88 -6.63 0.16 17.91
C VAL A 88 -6.23 1.64 17.97
N ALA A 89 -5.78 2.22 16.86
CA ALA A 89 -5.48 3.64 16.79
C ALA A 89 -6.71 4.51 17.11
N MET A 90 -7.87 4.18 16.54
CA MET A 90 -9.13 4.88 16.82
C MET A 90 -9.54 4.78 18.30
N CYS A 91 -9.33 3.63 18.94
CA CYS A 91 -9.57 3.49 20.38
C CYS A 91 -8.70 4.43 21.22
N TRP A 92 -7.39 4.51 20.91
CA TRP A 92 -6.49 5.44 21.59
C TRP A 92 -6.90 6.90 21.40
N ILE A 93 -7.29 7.26 20.18
CA ILE A 93 -7.75 8.63 19.86
C ILE A 93 -9.06 8.95 20.59
N LEU A 94 -10.03 8.03 20.62
CA LEU A 94 -11.28 8.20 21.36
C LEU A 94 -11.04 8.37 22.87
N GLY A 95 -10.13 7.57 23.45
CA GLY A 95 -9.73 7.71 24.85
C GLY A 95 -9.15 9.10 25.13
N LEU A 96 -8.24 9.59 24.28
CA LEU A 96 -7.67 10.94 24.37
C LEU A 96 -8.73 12.05 24.21
N MET A 97 -9.67 11.89 23.27
CA MET A 97 -10.78 12.84 23.07
C MET A 97 -11.71 12.93 24.29
N TYR A 98 -11.89 11.82 25.00
CA TYR A 98 -12.69 11.77 26.23
C TYR A 98 -11.95 12.43 27.40
N LEU A 99 -10.67 12.12 27.56
CA LEU A 99 -9.83 12.64 28.65
C LEU A 99 -9.46 14.12 28.49
N SER A 100 -9.49 14.67 27.27
CA SER A 100 -9.15 16.07 27.01
C SER A 100 -10.13 16.71 26.02
N PRO A 101 -11.30 17.18 26.50
CA PRO A 101 -12.29 17.88 25.68
C PRO A 101 -11.75 19.08 24.87
N PRO A 102 -10.82 19.92 25.39
CA PRO A 102 -10.23 21.02 24.62
C PRO A 102 -9.43 20.55 23.40
N ALA A 103 -8.87 19.33 23.45
CA ALA A 103 -8.04 18.77 22.39
C ALA A 103 -8.84 18.04 21.29
N ARG A 104 -10.18 17.92 21.41
CA ARG A 104 -11.03 17.17 20.47
C ARG A 104 -10.83 17.60 19.01
N ASP A 105 -10.67 18.90 18.76
CA ASP A 105 -10.50 19.44 17.40
C ASP A 105 -9.21 18.95 16.73
N VAL A 106 -8.10 18.96 17.48
CA VAL A 106 -6.80 18.45 17.01
C VAL A 106 -6.86 16.94 16.83
N MET A 107 -7.46 16.24 17.78
CA MET A 107 -7.61 14.79 17.73
C MET A 107 -8.49 14.34 16.56
N LEU A 108 -9.50 15.13 16.17
CA LEU A 108 -10.36 14.83 15.03
C LEU A 108 -9.55 14.78 13.71
N MET A 109 -8.54 15.64 13.57
CA MET A 109 -7.64 15.59 12.40
C MET A 109 -6.84 14.28 12.37
N VAL A 110 -6.30 13.86 13.52
CA VAL A 110 -5.59 12.57 13.66
C VAL A 110 -6.52 11.39 13.36
N TYR A 111 -7.77 11.49 13.79
CA TYR A 111 -8.81 10.50 13.55
C TYR A 111 -9.10 10.32 12.06
N VAL A 112 -9.22 11.42 11.31
CA VAL A 112 -9.41 11.41 9.85
C VAL A 112 -8.16 10.87 9.13
N MET A 113 -6.96 11.22 9.57
CA MET A 113 -5.72 10.69 8.98
C MET A 113 -5.61 9.17 9.13
N THR A 114 -6.04 8.62 10.28
CA THR A 114 -6.10 7.18 10.52
C THR A 114 -7.07 6.49 9.55
N MET A 115 -8.21 7.13 9.28
CA MET A 115 -9.18 6.73 8.26
C MET A 115 -8.57 6.68 6.85
N LEU A 116 -7.87 7.74 6.44
CA LEU A 116 -7.21 7.82 5.13
C LEU A 116 -6.14 6.74 4.94
N PHE A 117 -5.45 6.36 6.01
CA PHE A 117 -4.49 5.25 5.95
C PHE A 117 -5.18 3.92 5.59
N GLY A 118 -6.35 3.65 6.18
CA GLY A 118 -7.14 2.45 5.90
C GLY A 118 -7.62 2.37 4.44
N MET A 119 -8.00 3.51 3.86
CA MET A 119 -8.55 3.63 2.50
C MET A 119 -7.67 3.02 1.40
N PHE A 120 -6.34 3.07 1.54
CA PHE A 120 -5.44 2.56 0.50
C PHE A 120 -5.29 1.04 0.46
N ARG A 121 -5.79 0.34 1.48
CA ARG A 121 -5.47 -1.07 1.74
C ARG A 121 -6.67 -1.94 2.02
N LEU A 122 -7.67 -1.37 2.69
CA LEU A 122 -8.84 -2.10 3.13
C LEU A 122 -9.84 -2.24 1.99
N SER A 123 -10.57 -3.35 2.04
CA SER A 123 -11.71 -3.60 1.17
C SER A 123 -12.86 -2.64 1.49
N ARG A 124 -13.83 -2.54 0.59
CA ARG A 124 -15.04 -1.70 0.78
C ARG A 124 -15.77 -2.04 2.09
N GLY A 125 -15.89 -3.32 2.44
CA GLY A 125 -16.54 -3.74 3.69
C GLY A 125 -15.76 -3.35 4.94
N GLU A 126 -14.43 -3.48 4.92
CA GLU A 126 -13.56 -3.08 6.03
C GLU A 126 -13.54 -1.55 6.21
N LEU A 127 -13.64 -0.78 5.13
CA LEU A 127 -13.78 0.67 5.19
C LEU A 127 -15.14 1.10 5.78
N LEU A 128 -16.22 0.41 5.40
CA LEU A 128 -17.53 0.64 6.00
C LEU A 128 -17.53 0.30 7.50
N LEU A 129 -16.83 -0.77 7.90
CA LEU A 129 -16.67 -1.11 9.31
C LEU A 129 -15.92 -0.01 10.07
N LEU A 130 -14.81 0.49 9.51
CA LEU A 130 -14.10 1.63 10.11
C LEU A 130 -14.98 2.87 10.18
N ALA A 131 -15.82 3.14 9.18
CA ALA A 131 -16.73 4.28 9.17
C ALA A 131 -17.81 4.17 10.25
N ALA A 132 -18.41 2.99 10.36
CA ALA A 132 -19.37 2.70 11.41
C ALA A 132 -18.72 2.81 12.80
N PHE A 133 -17.50 2.28 12.98
CA PHE A 133 -16.75 2.42 14.22
C PHE A 133 -16.40 3.87 14.52
N ALA A 134 -16.00 4.63 13.50
CA ALA A 134 -15.61 6.02 13.65
C ALA A 134 -16.77 6.89 14.14
N LEU A 135 -17.93 6.78 13.47
CA LEU A 135 -19.16 7.49 13.81
C LEU A 135 -19.73 7.01 15.14
N GLY A 136 -19.89 5.69 15.30
CA GLY A 136 -20.45 5.09 16.51
C GLY A 136 -19.60 5.35 17.74
N GLY A 137 -18.27 5.27 17.61
CA GLY A 137 -17.33 5.54 18.69
C GLY A 137 -17.36 7.01 19.14
N TYR A 138 -17.34 7.95 18.19
CA TYR A 138 -17.43 9.38 18.52
C TYR A 138 -18.84 9.72 19.07
N GLY A 139 -19.90 9.14 18.53
CA GLY A 139 -21.27 9.34 19.00
C GLY A 139 -21.47 8.80 20.42
N ALA A 140 -20.92 7.62 20.72
CA ALA A 140 -20.92 7.06 22.07
C ALA A 140 -20.14 7.95 23.03
N LEU A 141 -18.98 8.47 22.62
CA LEU A 141 -18.21 9.43 23.42
C LEU A 141 -19.05 10.66 23.79
N LEU A 142 -19.75 11.26 22.83
CA LEU A 142 -20.63 12.40 23.09
C LEU A 142 -21.80 12.05 24.01
N PHE A 143 -22.39 10.87 23.82
CA PHE A 143 -23.47 10.40 24.69
C PHE A 143 -23.01 10.25 26.14
N PHE A 144 -21.88 9.57 26.38
CA PHE A 144 -21.34 9.40 27.72
C PHE A 144 -20.91 10.72 28.35
N ASP A 145 -20.28 11.59 27.58
CA ASP A 145 -19.87 12.92 28.04
C ASP A 145 -21.08 13.76 28.50
N ASN A 146 -22.16 13.76 27.70
CA ASN A 146 -23.38 14.48 28.01
C ASN A 146 -24.09 13.93 29.25
N VAL A 147 -24.17 12.61 29.40
CA VAL A 147 -24.80 11.94 30.55
C VAL A 147 -24.01 12.16 31.84
N LEU A 148 -22.67 12.11 31.78
CA LEU A 148 -21.81 12.20 32.97
C LEU A 148 -21.56 13.64 33.44
N HIS A 149 -21.40 14.59 32.52
CA HIS A 149 -20.99 15.96 32.85
C HIS A 149 -22.10 17.01 32.68
N ALA A 150 -23.30 16.61 32.22
CA ALA A 150 -24.50 17.45 32.09
C ALA A 150 -24.24 18.84 31.47
N SER A 151 -23.37 18.92 30.47
CA SER A 151 -22.94 20.18 29.87
C SER A 151 -24.02 20.76 28.96
N GLN A 152 -24.72 21.81 29.42
CA GLN A 152 -25.89 22.39 28.73
C GLN A 152 -25.56 23.27 27.50
N ASP A 153 -24.29 23.65 27.25
CA ASP A 153 -23.94 24.67 26.25
C ASP A 153 -23.10 24.16 25.06
N VAL A 154 -23.25 22.88 24.69
CA VAL A 154 -22.28 22.16 23.83
C VAL A 154 -22.89 21.53 22.58
N LEU A 155 -24.22 21.49 22.45
CA LEU A 155 -24.89 20.73 21.38
C LEU A 155 -24.54 21.23 19.97
N THR A 156 -24.49 22.55 19.75
CA THR A 156 -24.17 23.11 18.42
C THR A 156 -22.72 22.87 18.01
N ARG A 157 -21.76 22.98 18.95
CA ARG A 157 -20.34 22.74 18.66
C ARG A 157 -20.06 21.26 18.37
N GLU A 158 -20.66 20.36 19.17
CA GLU A 158 -20.49 18.92 18.96
C GLU A 158 -21.24 18.43 17.72
N ALA A 159 -22.43 18.99 17.42
CA ALA A 159 -23.12 18.72 16.17
C ALA A 159 -22.28 19.14 14.95
N LEU A 160 -21.59 20.28 15.01
CA LEU A 160 -20.68 20.71 13.95
C LEU A 160 -19.53 19.72 13.77
N ARG A 161 -18.85 19.32 14.85
CA ARG A 161 -17.74 18.33 14.81
C ARG A 161 -18.20 16.99 14.25
N TYR A 162 -19.36 16.51 14.69
CA TYR A 162 -19.96 15.27 14.20
C TYR A 162 -20.32 15.35 12.72
N SER A 163 -20.85 16.49 12.27
CA SER A 163 -21.13 16.76 10.86
C SER A 163 -19.86 16.79 10.02
N VAL A 164 -18.79 17.41 10.52
CA VAL A 164 -17.47 17.39 9.88
C VAL A 164 -16.94 15.96 9.74
N LEU A 165 -17.09 15.12 10.79
CA LEU A 165 -16.69 13.72 10.73
C LEU A 165 -17.47 12.95 9.64
N ILE A 166 -18.79 13.14 9.54
CA ILE A 166 -19.60 12.54 8.47
C ILE A 166 -19.09 12.98 7.09
N VAL A 167 -18.89 14.28 6.87
CA VAL A 167 -18.38 14.82 5.59
C VAL A 167 -17.01 14.23 5.25
N MET A 168 -16.10 14.14 6.22
CA MET A 168 -14.77 13.57 6.03
C MET A 168 -14.81 12.07 5.70
N ILE A 169 -15.73 11.31 6.31
CA ILE A 169 -15.93 9.89 6.01
C ILE A 169 -16.48 9.71 4.59
N LEU A 170 -17.49 10.51 4.21
CA LEU A 170 -18.04 10.50 2.86
C LEU A 170 -16.98 10.87 1.82
N TRP A 171 -16.17 11.90 2.12
CA TRP A 171 -15.05 12.30 1.29
C TRP A 171 -14.00 11.19 1.15
N SER A 172 -13.63 10.54 2.25
CA SER A 172 -12.68 9.42 2.25
C SER A 172 -13.20 8.24 1.42
N ALA A 173 -14.51 7.95 1.49
CA ALA A 173 -15.13 6.92 0.67
C ALA A 173 -15.11 7.28 -0.83
N TYR A 174 -15.46 8.52 -1.18
CA TYR A 174 -15.38 9.03 -2.56
C TYR A 174 -13.95 8.96 -3.10
N PHE A 175 -12.99 9.51 -2.35
CA PHE A 175 -11.58 9.54 -2.74
C PHE A 175 -10.97 8.13 -2.84
N GLY A 176 -11.35 7.23 -1.94
CA GLY A 176 -10.92 5.83 -2.00
C GLY A 176 -11.36 5.13 -3.28
N ASN A 177 -12.61 5.34 -3.69
CA ASN A 177 -13.12 4.84 -4.97
C ASN A 177 -12.40 5.46 -6.17
N TYR A 178 -12.14 6.78 -6.14
CA TYR A 178 -11.39 7.47 -7.18
C TYR A 178 -9.99 6.89 -7.35
N VAL A 179 -9.21 6.77 -6.26
CA VAL A 179 -7.86 6.18 -6.27
C VAL A 179 -7.89 4.72 -6.72
N GLY A 180 -8.89 3.95 -6.27
CA GLY A 180 -9.10 2.57 -6.71
C GLY A 180 -9.26 2.48 -8.23
N SER A 181 -10.09 3.34 -8.81
CA SER A 181 -10.30 3.41 -10.27
C SER A 181 -9.04 3.83 -11.02
N LEU A 182 -8.26 4.78 -10.47
CA LEU A 182 -7.01 5.24 -11.05
C LEU A 182 -5.96 4.12 -11.08
N LYS A 183 -5.82 3.36 -9.99
CA LYS A 183 -4.93 2.20 -9.93
C LYS A 183 -5.34 1.12 -10.94
N GLN A 184 -6.63 0.91 -11.15
CA GLN A 184 -7.12 -0.06 -12.14
C GLN A 184 -6.78 0.39 -13.56
N LYS A 185 -7.02 1.67 -13.90
CA LYS A 185 -6.63 2.23 -15.21
C LYS A 185 -5.13 2.13 -15.45
N LEU A 186 -4.31 2.46 -14.44
CA LEU A 186 -2.86 2.37 -14.55
C LEU A 186 -2.39 0.92 -14.81
N ARG A 187 -2.99 -0.07 -14.14
CA ARG A 187 -2.70 -1.48 -14.38
C ARG A 187 -3.06 -1.91 -15.80
N GLN A 188 -4.20 -1.45 -16.31
CA GLN A 188 -4.62 -1.73 -17.68
C GLN A 188 -3.65 -1.12 -18.70
N GLN A 189 -3.26 0.15 -18.52
CA GLN A 189 -2.30 0.84 -19.38
C GLN A 189 -0.92 0.18 -19.36
N ASN A 190 -0.44 -0.23 -18.19
CA ASN A 190 0.85 -0.93 -18.09
C ASN A 190 0.81 -2.28 -18.82
N HIS A 191 -0.31 -3.01 -18.72
CA HIS A 191 -0.50 -4.26 -19.44
C HIS A 191 -0.59 -4.06 -20.96
N SER A 192 -1.31 -3.05 -21.43
CA SER A 192 -1.37 -2.73 -22.86
C SER A 192 -0.02 -2.26 -23.40
N LEU A 193 0.72 -1.46 -22.62
CA LEU A 193 2.05 -1.01 -22.99
C LEU A 193 3.01 -2.19 -23.10
N LYS A 194 2.99 -3.10 -22.13
CA LYS A 194 3.79 -4.33 -22.16
C LYS A 194 3.50 -5.16 -23.41
N ARG A 195 2.22 -5.35 -23.77
CA ARG A 195 1.83 -6.06 -24.99
C ARG A 195 2.28 -5.34 -26.27
N ALA A 196 2.16 -4.02 -26.32
CA ALA A 196 2.59 -3.24 -27.47
C ALA A 196 4.10 -3.34 -27.69
N VAL A 197 4.88 -3.30 -26.59
CA VAL A 197 6.33 -3.54 -26.61
C VAL A 197 6.62 -4.96 -27.10
N GLU A 198 5.98 -6.00 -26.54
CA GLU A 198 6.17 -7.40 -26.97
C GLU A 198 5.85 -7.62 -28.46
N THR A 199 4.78 -7.01 -28.97
CA THR A 199 4.44 -7.08 -30.40
C THR A 199 5.45 -6.35 -31.27
N ALA A 200 5.88 -5.15 -30.86
CA ALA A 200 6.87 -4.37 -31.59
C ALA A 200 8.23 -5.07 -31.62
N THR A 201 8.65 -5.70 -30.51
CA THR A 201 9.87 -6.53 -30.49
C THR A 201 9.72 -7.74 -31.42
N HIS A 202 8.60 -8.46 -31.36
CA HIS A 202 8.38 -9.61 -32.26
C HIS A 202 8.41 -9.21 -33.75
N GLN A 203 7.86 -8.05 -34.10
CA GLN A 203 7.91 -7.53 -35.47
C GLN A 203 9.33 -7.10 -35.87
N ALA A 204 10.05 -6.43 -34.96
CA ALA A 204 11.41 -5.94 -35.20
C ALA A 204 12.46 -7.06 -35.25
N GLU A 205 12.17 -8.24 -34.72
CA GLU A 205 13.07 -9.41 -34.70
C GLU A 205 12.86 -10.36 -35.88
N ARG A 206 11.80 -10.19 -36.67
CA ARG A 206 11.42 -11.12 -37.73
C ARG A 206 11.62 -10.50 -39.12
N ASP A 207 12.05 -11.30 -40.08
CA ASP A 207 12.08 -10.93 -41.50
C ASP A 207 10.66 -10.91 -42.06
N GLU A 208 10.32 -9.87 -42.84
CA GLU A 208 8.96 -9.67 -43.34
C GLU A 208 8.55 -10.72 -44.38
N LEU A 209 9.50 -11.20 -45.19
CA LEU A 209 9.26 -12.13 -46.29
C LEU A 209 9.17 -13.57 -45.78
N THR A 210 10.13 -14.00 -44.95
CA THR A 210 10.23 -15.40 -44.51
C THR A 210 9.56 -15.67 -43.17
N ARG A 211 9.22 -14.63 -42.40
CA ARG A 211 8.78 -14.72 -40.99
C ARG A 211 9.77 -15.45 -40.09
N THR A 212 11.01 -15.68 -40.52
CA THR A 212 12.10 -16.20 -39.67
C THR A 212 12.72 -15.06 -38.88
N TYR A 213 13.56 -15.38 -37.89
CA TYR A 213 14.32 -14.34 -37.20
C TYR A 213 15.24 -13.62 -38.17
N ASN A 214 15.28 -12.30 -38.09
CA ASN A 214 16.14 -11.50 -38.94
C ASN A 214 17.60 -11.60 -38.48
N ARG A 215 18.50 -11.12 -39.35
CA ARG A 215 19.95 -11.15 -39.09
C ARG A 215 20.32 -10.48 -37.77
N ARG A 216 19.67 -9.37 -37.40
CA ARG A 216 19.99 -8.63 -36.17
C ARG A 216 19.70 -9.47 -34.93
N PHE A 217 18.54 -10.15 -34.88
CA PHE A 217 18.20 -11.06 -33.79
C PHE A 217 19.19 -12.22 -33.70
N ILE A 218 19.45 -12.89 -34.83
CA ILE A 218 20.36 -14.05 -34.88
C ILE A 218 21.75 -13.69 -34.35
N MET A 219 22.32 -12.56 -34.76
CA MET A 219 23.65 -12.14 -34.28
C MET A 219 23.66 -11.88 -32.77
N GLY A 220 22.63 -11.22 -32.23
CA GLY A 220 22.53 -11.00 -30.78
C GLY A 220 22.38 -12.30 -30.00
N SER A 221 21.56 -13.25 -30.46
CA SER A 221 21.40 -14.55 -29.81
C SER A 221 22.69 -15.39 -29.86
N LEU A 222 23.47 -15.30 -30.94
CA LEU A 222 24.76 -15.97 -31.05
C LEU A 222 25.79 -15.41 -30.05
N ASP A 223 25.81 -14.09 -29.84
CA ASP A 223 26.68 -13.46 -28.83
C ASP A 223 26.29 -13.91 -27.41
N GLU A 224 24.98 -13.96 -27.09
CA GLU A 224 24.49 -14.45 -25.80
C GLU A 224 24.80 -15.93 -25.56
N GLU A 225 24.57 -16.80 -26.55
CA GLU A 225 24.88 -18.23 -26.44
C GLU A 225 26.38 -18.49 -26.31
N LYS A 226 27.21 -17.67 -26.97
CA LYS A 226 28.66 -17.77 -26.79
C LYS A 226 29.07 -17.48 -25.35
N ILE A 227 28.54 -16.42 -24.75
CA ILE A 227 28.82 -16.09 -23.34
C ILE A 227 28.39 -17.24 -22.42
N ARG A 228 27.17 -17.78 -22.61
CA ARG A 228 26.68 -18.93 -21.83
C ARG A 228 27.55 -20.17 -22.00
N ALA A 229 27.96 -20.46 -23.24
CA ALA A 229 28.83 -21.57 -23.56
C ALA A 229 30.19 -21.46 -22.85
N ASP A 230 30.78 -20.26 -22.83
CA ASP A 230 32.05 -19.98 -22.15
C ASP A 230 31.92 -20.10 -20.62
N GLU A 231 30.82 -19.64 -20.03
CA GLU A 231 30.57 -19.71 -18.58
C GLU A 231 30.23 -21.13 -18.09
N GLU A 232 29.42 -21.87 -18.84
CA GLU A 232 28.94 -23.21 -18.47
C GLU A 232 29.81 -24.33 -19.06
N ASN A 233 30.87 -23.99 -19.80
CA ASN A 233 31.72 -24.92 -20.54
C ASN A 233 30.92 -25.85 -21.46
N ARG A 234 29.90 -25.29 -22.11
CA ARG A 234 28.98 -25.97 -23.04
C ARG A 234 29.45 -25.79 -24.47
N ILE A 235 29.11 -26.75 -25.33
CA ILE A 235 29.37 -26.68 -26.78
C ILE A 235 28.04 -26.42 -27.49
N PHE A 236 28.04 -25.49 -28.44
CA PHE A 236 26.92 -25.28 -29.36
C PHE A 236 27.40 -25.31 -30.82
N SER A 237 26.48 -25.60 -31.74
CA SER A 237 26.76 -25.68 -33.18
C SER A 237 25.89 -24.69 -33.94
N ILE A 238 26.43 -24.14 -35.02
CA ILE A 238 25.72 -23.25 -35.94
C ILE A 238 25.57 -23.97 -37.28
N CYS A 239 24.36 -23.98 -37.83
CA CYS A 239 24.09 -24.47 -39.18
C CYS A 239 23.76 -23.27 -40.09
N ILE A 240 24.49 -23.13 -41.19
CA ILE A 240 24.29 -22.10 -42.20
C ILE A 240 24.05 -22.85 -43.52
N PHE A 241 22.98 -22.51 -44.22
CA PHE A 241 22.63 -23.08 -45.52
C PHE A 241 22.20 -21.95 -46.47
N ASP A 242 22.37 -22.18 -47.76
CA ASP A 242 22.00 -21.26 -48.83
C ASP A 242 21.20 -22.01 -49.91
N LEU A 243 20.40 -21.29 -50.70
CA LEU A 243 19.63 -21.88 -51.80
C LEU A 243 20.44 -21.87 -53.09
N ASP A 244 20.82 -23.06 -53.56
CA ASP A 244 21.57 -23.21 -54.79
C ASP A 244 20.78 -22.69 -56.01
N HIS A 245 21.47 -21.95 -56.89
CA HIS A 245 20.92 -21.41 -58.13
C HIS A 245 19.67 -20.52 -57.99
N PHE A 246 19.40 -19.94 -56.81
CA PHE A 246 18.20 -19.12 -56.55
C PHE A 246 18.01 -17.96 -57.53
N LYS A 247 19.11 -17.36 -58.01
CA LYS A 247 19.07 -16.30 -59.02
C LYS A 247 18.40 -16.75 -60.33
N ARG A 248 18.68 -17.97 -60.81
CA ARG A 248 18.09 -18.50 -62.05
C ARG A 248 16.57 -18.66 -61.90
N VAL A 249 16.12 -19.13 -60.74
CA VAL A 249 14.69 -19.27 -60.42
C VAL A 249 13.99 -17.91 -60.43
N ASN A 250 14.59 -16.89 -59.78
CA ASN A 250 14.06 -15.52 -59.81
C ASN A 250 14.01 -14.93 -61.23
N ASP A 251 15.05 -15.17 -62.04
CA ASP A 251 15.12 -14.67 -63.42
C ASP A 251 14.08 -15.37 -64.34
N GLU A 252 13.73 -16.65 -64.08
CA GLU A 252 12.77 -17.43 -64.87
C GLU A 252 11.29 -17.27 -64.43
N HIS A 253 11.02 -16.98 -63.16
CA HIS A 253 9.66 -16.94 -62.60
C HIS A 253 9.22 -15.57 -62.06
N GLY A 254 10.14 -14.60 -61.99
CA GLY A 254 9.88 -13.25 -61.50
C GLY A 254 9.84 -13.13 -59.98
N HIS A 255 9.95 -11.90 -59.47
CA HIS A 255 10.15 -11.58 -58.04
C HIS A 255 8.93 -11.78 -57.12
N GLN A 256 7.76 -12.19 -57.64
CA GLN A 256 6.52 -12.35 -56.86
C GLN A 256 6.10 -13.81 -56.64
N ALA A 257 6.92 -14.78 -57.08
CA ALA A 257 6.66 -16.20 -56.95
C ALA A 257 7.05 -16.76 -55.57
#